data_AF-A0A4R6RUD2-F1
#
_entry.id   AF-A0A4R6RUD2-F1
#
_cell.length_a   1.000
_cell.length_b   1.000
_cell.length_c   1.000
_cell.angle_alpha   90.00
_cell.angle_beta   90.00
_cell.angle_gamma   90.00
#
_symmetry.space_group_name_H-M   'P 1'
#
loop_
_entity.id
_entity.type
_entity.pdbx_description
1 polymer ?
#
loop_
_entity_poly.entity_id
_entity_poly.type
_entity_poly.pdbx_seq_one_letter_code
_entity_poly.pdbx_strand_id
1 'polypeptide(L)'
;MTTLYTEKQATIDIIVEYLEDLGDYLTVTEMAQNIKCYNEQDIEELISDNELPSVKKNGKNKVRLEDYAEWYASVMDSIPKNGDDPDFYDGTNIFI
;
A
#
# COMPACT_ATOMS: atom_id res chain seq x y z
N MET A 1 20.29 10.84 -17.16
CA MET A 1 19.05 10.06 -16.94
C MET A 1 19.19 9.31 -15.62
N THR A 2 19.29 10.01 -14.49
CA THR A 2 19.78 9.41 -13.24
C THR A 2 19.01 9.89 -12.00
N THR A 3 17.92 10.63 -12.19
CA THR A 3 17.16 11.25 -11.09
C THR A 3 15.97 10.39 -10.64
N LEU A 4 15.21 9.83 -11.59
CA LEU A 4 14.00 9.04 -11.32
C LEU A 4 14.25 7.75 -10.51
N TYR A 5 15.36 7.05 -10.78
CA TYR A 5 15.71 5.83 -10.04
C TYR A 5 16.02 6.12 -8.56
N THR A 6 16.60 7.28 -8.28
CA THR A 6 16.95 7.72 -6.92
C THR A 6 15.72 8.14 -6.14
N GLU A 7 14.74 8.77 -6.81
CA GLU A 7 13.49 9.22 -6.18
C GLU A 7 12.63 8.02 -5.76
N LYS A 8 12.45 7.02 -6.63
CA LYS A 8 11.72 5.79 -6.26
C LYS A 8 12.39 5.06 -5.09
N GLN A 9 13.72 4.92 -5.13
CA GLN A 9 14.45 4.25 -4.04
C GLN A 9 14.31 5.01 -2.72
N ALA A 10 14.44 6.34 -2.74
CA ALA A 10 14.24 7.16 -1.55
C ALA A 10 12.81 7.04 -1.00
N THR A 11 11.80 6.95 -1.86
CA THR A 11 10.42 6.69 -1.43
C THR A 11 10.26 5.33 -0.78
N ILE A 12 10.86 4.27 -1.36
CA ILE A 12 10.86 2.93 -0.77
C ILE A 12 11.52 2.98 0.61
N ASP A 13 12.71 3.58 0.73
CA ASP A 13 13.43 3.69 2.01
C ASP A 13 12.60 4.43 3.08
N ILE A 14 11.92 5.52 2.71
CA ILE A 14 11.02 6.26 3.63
C ILE A 14 9.84 5.39 4.08
N ILE A 15 9.21 4.65 3.16
CA ILE A 15 8.08 3.77 3.50
C ILE A 15 8.56 2.63 4.39
N VAL A 16 9.73 2.07 4.10
CA VAL A 16 10.35 1.01 4.91
C VAL A 16 10.62 1.51 6.32
N GLU A 17 11.29 2.66 6.47
CA GLU A 17 11.61 3.27 7.76
C GLU A 17 10.34 3.61 8.55
N TYR A 18 9.29 4.09 7.89
CA TYR A 18 8.01 4.40 8.53
C TYR A 18 7.28 3.15 9.06
N LEU A 19 7.41 2.02 8.35
CA LEU A 19 6.70 0.79 8.68
C LEU A 19 7.57 -0.21 9.46
N GLU A 20 8.86 0.07 9.65
CA GLU A 20 9.81 -0.82 10.31
C GLU A 20 9.34 -1.19 11.73
N ASP A 21 8.68 -0.27 12.43
CA ASP A 21 8.08 -0.47 13.76
C ASP A 21 6.96 -1.53 13.78
N LEU A 22 6.30 -1.79 12.65
CA LEU A 22 5.27 -2.84 12.51
C LEU A 22 5.89 -4.23 12.30
N GLY A 23 7.20 -4.28 12.00
CA GLY A 23 7.99 -5.47 11.78
C GLY A 23 8.08 -5.91 10.32
N ASP A 24 8.85 -6.99 10.07
CA ASP A 24 9.19 -7.44 8.71
C ASP A 24 8.00 -7.93 7.86
N TYR A 25 6.84 -8.21 8.48
CA TYR A 25 5.67 -8.79 7.82
C TYR A 25 4.39 -8.11 8.25
N LEU A 26 3.78 -7.40 7.30
CA LEU A 26 2.54 -6.67 7.49
C LEU A 26 1.34 -7.57 7.19
N THR A 27 0.31 -7.46 8.01
CA THR A 27 -1.00 -8.05 7.75
C THR A 27 -1.83 -7.16 6.82
N VAL A 28 -2.89 -7.73 6.24
CA VAL A 28 -3.89 -7.00 5.44
C VAL A 28 -4.37 -5.73 6.15
N THR A 29 -4.73 -5.86 7.43
CA THR A 29 -5.18 -4.73 8.26
C THR A 29 -4.10 -3.66 8.41
N GLU A 30 -2.87 -4.04 8.71
CA GLU A 30 -1.75 -3.11 8.87
C GLU A 30 -1.45 -2.39 7.55
N MET A 31 -1.45 -3.11 6.42
CA MET A 31 -1.26 -2.50 5.10
C MET A 31 -2.35 -1.47 4.83
N ALA A 32 -3.64 -1.86 4.91
CA ALA A 32 -4.77 -0.99 4.63
C ALA A 32 -4.81 0.28 5.51
N GLN A 33 -4.30 0.21 6.75
CA GLN A 33 -4.21 1.40 7.62
C GLN A 33 -3.07 2.36 7.22
N ASN A 34 -2.07 1.88 6.48
CA ASN A 34 -0.86 2.64 6.14
C ASN A 34 -0.84 3.17 4.70
N ILE A 35 -1.77 2.74 3.85
CA ILE A 35 -1.95 3.28 2.50
C ILE A 35 -3.21 4.13 2.41
N LYS A 36 -3.10 5.27 1.75
CA LYS A 36 -4.26 6.09 1.45
C LYS A 36 -5.02 5.46 0.28
N CYS A 37 -6.34 5.39 0.39
CA CYS A 37 -7.27 4.92 -0.65
C CYS A 37 -7.41 3.42 -0.88
N TYR A 38 -6.70 2.55 -0.14
CA TYR A 38 -6.95 1.10 -0.18
C TYR A 38 -7.46 0.63 1.19
N ASN A 39 -8.50 -0.21 1.17
CA ASN A 39 -9.05 -0.87 2.33
C ASN A 39 -8.58 -2.33 2.40
N GLU A 40 -8.99 -3.07 3.43
CA GLU A 40 -8.59 -4.47 3.61
C GLU A 40 -8.98 -5.37 2.43
N GLN A 41 -10.15 -5.14 1.83
CA GLN A 41 -10.64 -5.91 0.69
C GLN A 41 -9.78 -5.66 -0.55
N ASP A 42 -9.41 -4.41 -0.83
CA ASP A 42 -8.54 -4.08 -1.95
C ASP A 42 -7.16 -4.76 -1.80
N ILE A 43 -6.61 -4.79 -0.58
CA ILE A 43 -5.36 -5.50 -0.28
C ILE A 43 -5.52 -7.01 -0.45
N GLU A 44 -6.65 -7.60 -0.05
CA GLU A 44 -6.93 -9.02 -0.30
C GLU A 44 -7.05 -9.34 -1.79
N GLU A 45 -7.66 -8.46 -2.58
CA GLU A 45 -7.74 -8.59 -4.04
C GLU A 45 -6.36 -8.55 -4.67
N LEU A 46 -5.50 -7.61 -4.28
CA LEU A 46 -4.11 -7.53 -4.77
C LEU A 46 -3.30 -8.80 -4.45
N ILE A 47 -3.54 -9.39 -3.28
CA ILE A 47 -2.92 -10.66 -2.91
C ILE A 47 -3.49 -11.81 -3.77
N SER A 48 -4.80 -11.81 -4.01
CA SER A 48 -5.47 -12.82 -4.83
C SER A 48 -5.06 -12.75 -6.31
N ASP A 49 -4.88 -11.54 -6.82
CA ASP A 49 -4.41 -11.24 -8.18
C ASP A 49 -2.89 -11.39 -8.33
N ASN A 50 -2.21 -11.74 -7.23
CA ASN A 50 -0.78 -12.00 -7.17
C ASN A 50 0.08 -10.76 -7.51
N GLU A 51 -0.48 -9.56 -7.33
CA GLU A 51 0.22 -8.29 -7.42
C GLU A 51 1.03 -8.00 -6.15
N LEU A 52 0.51 -8.42 -4.98
CA LEU A 52 1.23 -8.38 -3.71
C LEU A 52 1.64 -9.80 -3.28
N PRO A 53 2.94 -10.15 -3.30
CA PRO A 53 3.40 -11.47 -2.89
C PRO A 53 3.18 -11.64 -1.39
N SER A 54 2.18 -12.46 -1.04
CA SER A 54 1.89 -12.80 0.35
C SER A 54 2.47 -14.14 0.76
N VAL A 55 2.87 -14.24 2.02
CA VAL A 55 3.23 -15.47 2.70
C VAL A 55 2.18 -15.80 3.75
N LYS A 56 1.80 -17.08 3.80
CA LYS A 56 0.87 -17.55 4.84
C LYS A 56 1.66 -17.85 6.11
N LYS A 57 1.52 -17.01 7.14
CA LYS A 57 2.13 -17.19 8.46
C LYS A 57 1.04 -17.28 9.52
N ASN A 58 1.10 -18.33 10.35
CA ASN A 58 0.09 -18.59 11.39
C ASN A 58 -1.35 -18.58 10.86
N GLY A 59 -1.56 -19.10 9.64
CA GLY A 59 -2.87 -19.16 8.99
C GLY A 59 -3.37 -17.84 8.39
N LYS A 60 -2.64 -16.73 8.53
CA LYS A 60 -2.98 -15.42 7.96
C LYS A 60 -2.06 -15.07 6.78
N ASN A 61 -2.60 -14.39 5.79
CA ASN A 61 -1.81 -13.80 4.72
C ASN A 61 -1.05 -12.59 5.28
N LYS A 62 0.26 -12.57 5.05
CA LYS A 62 1.13 -11.46 5.42
C LYS A 62 2.02 -11.12 4.24
N VAL A 63 2.30 -9.85 4.02
CA VAL A 63 3.22 -9.39 2.97
C VAL A 63 4.51 -8.93 3.62
N ARG A 64 5.65 -9.14 2.96
CA ARG A 64 6.91 -8.59 3.46
C ARG A 64 6.88 -7.08 3.33
N LEU A 65 7.41 -6.41 4.34
CA LEU A 65 7.45 -4.95 4.37
C LEU A 65 8.17 -4.36 3.14
N GLU A 66 9.27 -4.96 2.69
CA GLU A 66 9.99 -4.55 1.48
C GLU A 66 9.15 -4.68 0.21
N ASP A 67 8.47 -5.82 0.03
CA ASP A 67 7.61 -6.08 -1.13
C ASP A 67 6.42 -5.10 -1.15
N TYR A 68 5.84 -4.84 0.02
CA TYR A 68 4.77 -3.85 0.17
C TYR A 68 5.27 -2.43 -0.12
N ALA A 69 6.46 -2.04 0.36
CA ALA A 69 7.02 -0.73 0.12
C ALA A 69 7.36 -0.51 -1.36
N GLU A 70 7.87 -1.53 -2.05
CA GLU A 70 8.12 -1.47 -3.49
C GLU A 70 6.83 -1.31 -4.29
N TRP A 71 5.81 -2.11 -3.97
CA TRP A 71 4.49 -2.00 -4.58
C TRP A 71 3.87 -0.62 -4.29
N TYR A 72 3.88 -0.18 -3.03
CA TYR A 72 3.31 1.10 -2.64
C TYR A 72 4.02 2.25 -3.35
N ALA A 73 5.35 2.28 -3.40
CA ALA A 73 6.10 3.28 -4.17
C ALA A 73 5.74 3.27 -5.66
N SER A 74 5.37 2.12 -6.22
CA SER A 74 4.94 1.99 -7.62
C SER A 74 3.53 2.53 -7.87
N VAL A 75 2.61 2.33 -6.92
CA VAL A 75 1.22 2.82 -7.05
C VAL A 75 1.05 4.23 -6.49
N MET A 76 1.93 4.72 -5.62
CA MET A 76 1.87 6.06 -5.02
C MET A 76 1.86 7.19 -6.07
N ASP A 77 2.51 6.99 -7.20
CA ASP A 77 2.48 7.94 -8.32
C ASP A 77 1.14 7.91 -9.08
N SER A 78 0.45 6.76 -9.05
CA SER A 78 -0.87 6.54 -9.67
C SER A 78 -2.04 6.81 -8.74
N ILE A 79 -1.84 6.80 -7.42
CA ILE A 79 -2.85 7.23 -6.45
C ILE A 79 -3.00 8.74 -6.62
N PRO A 80 -4.18 9.24 -7.04
CA PRO A 80 -4.38 10.67 -7.17
C PRO A 80 -4.03 11.33 -5.84
N LYS A 81 -3.05 12.24 -5.85
CA LYS A 81 -2.67 13.01 -4.67
C LYS A 81 -3.92 13.73 -4.21
N ASN A 82 -4.53 13.24 -3.13
CA ASN A 82 -5.79 13.75 -2.58
C ASN A 82 -5.75 15.29 -2.54
N GLY A 83 -6.42 15.91 -3.52
CA GLY A 83 -6.19 17.29 -3.91
C GLY A 83 -6.64 17.64 -5.34
N ASP A 84 -6.69 16.68 -6.28
CA ASP A 84 -7.10 16.95 -7.67
C ASP A 84 -8.39 16.23 -8.14
N ASP A 85 -9.01 15.39 -7.30
CA ASP A 85 -10.25 14.69 -7.67
C ASP A 85 -11.26 14.69 -6.51
N PRO A 86 -12.31 15.55 -6.55
CA PRO A 86 -13.36 15.57 -5.53
C PRO A 86 -14.28 14.34 -5.56
N ASP A 87 -14.18 13.45 -6.56
CA ASP A 87 -15.12 12.34 -6.77
C ASP A 87 -14.57 10.97 -6.30
N PHE A 88 -13.34 10.87 -5.79
CA PHE A 88 -12.71 9.57 -5.45
C PHE A 88 -13.29 8.87 -4.20
N TYR A 89 -14.24 9.50 -3.51
CA TYR A 89 -15.01 8.90 -2.42
C TYR A 89 -16.53 9.12 -2.59
N ASP A 90 -17.09 8.93 -3.79
CA ASP A 90 -18.54 8.75 -3.93
C ASP A 90 -18.95 7.30 -3.57
N GLY A 91 -18.72 6.94 -2.30
CA GLY A 91 -18.89 5.59 -1.79
C GLY A 91 -19.38 5.52 -0.34
N THR A 92 -19.92 6.59 0.23
CA THR A 92 -20.57 6.52 1.55
C THR A 92 -21.80 7.41 1.63
N ASN A 93 -22.97 6.76 1.53
CA ASN A 93 -24.30 7.23 1.94
C ASN A 93 -24.28 8.32 3.02
N ILE A 94 -24.68 9.54 2.64
CA ILE A 94 -25.26 10.49 3.59
C ILE A 94 -26.77 10.37 3.41
N PHE A 95 -27.42 9.67 4.34
CA PHE A 95 -28.87 9.70 4.49
C PHE A 95 -29.31 11.16 4.70
N ILE A 96 -30.17 11.65 3.82
CA ILE A 96 -31.05 12.82 4.05
C ILE A 96 -32.44 12.33 4.44
#